data_AF-A0A3N5EFA6-F1
#
_entry.id   AF-A0A3N5EFA6-F1
#
_cell.length_a   1.000
_cell.length_b   1.000
_cell.length_c   1.000
_cell.angle_alpha   90.00
_cell.angle_beta   90.00
_cell.angle_gamma   90.00
#
_symmetry.space_group_name_H-M   'P 1'
#
loop_
_entity.id
_entity.type
_entity.pdbx_description
1 polymer ?
#
loop_
_entity_poly.entity_id
_entity_poly.type
_entity_poly.pdbx_seq_one_letter_code
_entity_poly.pdbx_strand_id
1 'polypeptide(L)'
;MKQLTTPRMDQCIGCHSCSLACARLIHQRISWQTAGIRIHSSGGLSTGFMAIHCLACDPAPCALACPTGAFSQRPGGGVIVRRKLCIQCGQCVAPCPVEAISQNSQGEVFVCIHCGRCVEFCPQGCLAMQEIVVTAEVKA
;
A
#
# COMPACT_ATOMS: atom_id res chain seq x y z
N MET A 1 -7.09 15.06 2.98
CA MET A 1 -5.78 14.37 2.86
C MET A 1 -5.69 13.65 1.52
N LYS A 2 -4.49 13.33 1.02
CA LYS A 2 -4.35 12.60 -0.25
C LYS A 2 -4.19 11.10 -0.02
N GLN A 3 -4.82 10.29 -0.88
CA GLN A 3 -4.63 8.85 -0.99
C GLN A 3 -4.28 8.45 -2.42
N LEU A 4 -3.61 7.31 -2.54
CA LEU A 4 -3.27 6.70 -3.82
C LEU A 4 -4.44 5.86 -4.32
N THR A 5 -4.90 6.12 -5.54
CA THR A 5 -5.92 5.34 -6.24
C THR A 5 -5.39 4.82 -7.57
N THR A 6 -6.08 3.81 -8.10
CA THR A 6 -5.69 3.07 -9.31
C THR A 6 -6.82 3.11 -10.36
N PRO A 7 -7.17 4.31 -10.88
CA PRO A 7 -8.38 4.48 -11.68
C PRO A 7 -8.32 3.86 -13.08
N ARG A 8 -7.13 3.58 -13.64
CA ARG A 8 -6.96 3.15 -15.04
C ARG A 8 -6.10 1.89 -15.15
N MET A 9 -6.46 0.85 -14.40
CA MET A 9 -5.72 -0.42 -14.40
C MET A 9 -5.94 -1.25 -15.67
N ASP A 10 -7.00 -0.98 -16.42
CA ASP A 10 -7.26 -1.48 -17.77
C ASP A 10 -6.12 -1.15 -18.76
N GLN A 11 -5.40 -0.05 -18.54
CA GLN A 11 -4.25 0.37 -19.37
C GLN A 11 -2.91 -0.14 -18.83
N CYS A 12 -2.91 -0.85 -17.70
CA CYS A 12 -1.67 -1.32 -17.10
C CYS A 12 -1.06 -2.43 -17.97
N ILE A 13 0.21 -2.27 -18.33
CA ILE A 13 0.97 -3.24 -19.13
C ILE A 13 1.90 -4.12 -18.30
N GLY A 14 1.81 -4.05 -16.97
CA GLY A 14 2.66 -4.86 -16.09
C GLY A 14 4.15 -4.51 -16.15
N CYS A 15 4.54 -3.26 -16.44
CA CYS A 15 5.96 -2.85 -16.47
C CYS A 15 6.63 -2.83 -15.08
N HIS A 16 5.84 -2.87 -14.00
CA HIS A 16 6.28 -2.79 -12.61
C HIS A 16 7.13 -1.56 -12.22
N SER A 17 7.19 -0.52 -13.06
CA SER A 17 7.96 0.72 -12.77
C SER A 17 7.51 1.39 -11.47
N CYS A 18 6.21 1.40 -11.19
CA CYS A 18 5.65 1.90 -9.93
C CYS A 18 6.14 1.13 -8.69
N SER A 19 6.22 -0.20 -8.79
CA SER A 19 6.69 -1.07 -7.70
C SER A 19 8.18 -0.88 -7.47
N LEU A 20 8.99 -0.83 -8.53
CA LEU A 20 10.43 -0.64 -8.45
C LEU A 20 10.78 0.75 -7.89
N ALA A 21 10.10 1.79 -8.34
CA ALA A 21 10.26 3.14 -7.81
C ALA A 21 9.92 3.21 -6.32
N CYS A 22 8.84 2.54 -5.90
CA CYS A 22 8.46 2.47 -4.49
C CYS A 22 9.54 1.76 -3.65
N ALA A 23 9.95 0.56 -4.04
CA ALA A 23 10.97 -0.20 -3.32
C ALA A 23 12.27 0.60 -3.20
N ARG A 24 12.75 1.17 -4.31
CA ARG A 24 14.04 1.88 -4.37
C ARG A 24 14.02 3.25 -3.67
N LEU A 25 13.01 4.08 -3.94
CA LEU A 25 13.02 5.48 -3.50
C LEU A 25 12.39 5.68 -2.12
N ILE A 26 11.40 4.84 -1.76
CA ILE A 26 10.67 4.98 -0.49
C ILE A 26 11.21 4.00 0.54
N HIS A 27 11.39 2.74 0.16
CA HIS A 27 11.84 1.71 1.11
C HIS A 27 13.35 1.47 1.10
N GLN A 28 14.09 2.08 0.16
CA GLN A 28 15.55 1.97 0.01
C GLN A 28 16.04 0.52 -0.11
N ARG A 29 15.25 -0.34 -0.77
CA ARG A 29 15.54 -1.75 -1.03
C ARG A 29 15.24 -2.04 -2.50
N ILE A 30 15.99 -2.95 -3.12
CA ILE A 30 15.73 -3.36 -4.52
C ILE A 30 15.14 -4.77 -4.49
N SER A 31 13.83 -4.85 -4.24
CA SER A 31 13.07 -6.10 -4.30
C SER A 31 11.59 -5.81 -4.56
N TRP A 32 10.92 -6.67 -5.32
CA TRP A 32 9.48 -6.58 -5.58
C TRP A 32 8.65 -6.70 -4.30
N GLN A 33 9.10 -7.53 -3.37
CA GLN A 33 8.41 -7.80 -2.11
C GLN A 33 8.48 -6.63 -1.12
N THR A 34 9.46 -5.74 -1.27
CA THR A 34 9.62 -4.58 -0.38
C THR A 34 8.88 -3.33 -0.89
N ALA A 35 8.20 -3.41 -2.03
CA ALA A 35 7.35 -2.34 -2.53
C ALA A 35 6.01 -2.27 -1.79
N GLY A 36 5.57 -1.07 -1.44
CA GLY A 36 4.23 -0.83 -0.90
C GLY A 36 3.09 -0.92 -1.93
N ILE A 37 3.42 -0.93 -3.23
CA ILE A 37 2.49 -1.20 -4.34
C ILE A 37 3.05 -2.34 -5.19
N ARG A 38 2.25 -3.38 -5.45
CA ARG A 38 2.62 -4.54 -6.25
C ARG A 38 1.65 -4.72 -7.41
N ILE A 39 2.15 -5.00 -8.60
CA ILE A 39 1.32 -5.31 -9.76
C ILE A 39 1.21 -6.82 -9.88
N HIS A 40 -0.01 -7.34 -10.03
CA HIS A 40 -0.31 -8.75 -10.22
C HIS A 40 -1.12 -8.94 -11.51
N SER A 41 -0.88 -10.06 -12.21
CA SER A 41 -1.81 -10.48 -13.27
C SER A 41 -3.13 -10.90 -12.62
N SER A 42 -4.24 -10.50 -13.24
CA SER A 42 -5.58 -10.89 -12.79
C SER A 42 -5.97 -12.33 -13.18
N GLY A 43 -5.07 -13.08 -13.86
CA GLY A 43 -5.33 -14.46 -14.30
C GLY A 43 -4.83 -14.77 -15.72
N GLY A 44 -3.59 -15.25 -15.86
CA GLY A 44 -3.01 -15.52 -17.18
C GLY A 44 -2.55 -14.25 -17.90
N LEU A 45 -2.29 -14.33 -19.21
CA LEU A 45 -1.70 -13.20 -19.95
C LEU A 45 -2.74 -12.19 -20.45
N SER A 46 -4.00 -12.61 -20.59
CA SER A 46 -5.03 -11.87 -21.32
C SER A 46 -5.98 -11.06 -20.43
N THR A 47 -5.96 -11.28 -19.11
CA THR A 47 -6.95 -10.69 -18.18
C THR A 47 -6.53 -9.33 -17.61
N GLY A 48 -5.41 -8.79 -18.08
CA GLY A 48 -4.87 -7.52 -17.58
C GLY A 48 -4.19 -7.65 -16.21
N PHE A 49 -3.94 -6.49 -15.60
CA PHE A 49 -3.19 -6.35 -14.37
C PHE A 49 -3.96 -5.56 -13.31
N MET A 50 -3.76 -5.94 -12.06
CA MET A 50 -4.26 -5.24 -10.89
C MET A 50 -3.12 -4.71 -10.04
N ALA A 51 -3.37 -3.61 -9.34
CA ALA A 51 -2.45 -3.02 -8.40
C ALA A 51 -2.91 -3.35 -6.98
N ILE A 52 -2.06 -4.04 -6.25
CA ILE A 52 -2.21 -4.34 -4.83
C ILE A 52 -1.46 -3.26 -4.05
N HIS A 53 -2.22 -2.40 -3.37
CA HIS A 53 -1.73 -1.36 -2.47
C HIS A 53 -2.70 -1.18 -1.31
N CYS A 54 -2.31 -0.37 -0.31
CA CYS A 54 -3.21 -0.06 0.80
C CYS A 54 -4.48 0.63 0.28
N LEU A 55 -5.65 0.07 0.59
CA LEU A 55 -6.96 0.66 0.29
C LEU A 55 -7.47 1.62 1.39
N ALA A 56 -6.60 1.98 2.33
CA ALA A 56 -6.90 2.99 3.34
C ALA A 56 -8.16 2.72 4.19
N CYS A 57 -8.36 1.46 4.58
CA CYS A 57 -9.49 1.03 5.42
C CYS A 57 -9.69 1.90 6.66
N ASP A 58 -10.95 2.18 6.99
CA ASP A 58 -11.38 2.89 8.19
C ASP A 58 -12.63 2.17 8.76
N PRO A 59 -12.52 1.44 9.89
CA PRO A 59 -11.32 1.23 10.70
C PRO A 59 -10.28 0.32 10.03
N ALA A 60 -8.99 0.54 10.34
CA ALA A 60 -7.89 -0.25 9.76
C ALA A 60 -7.62 -1.55 10.57
N PRO A 61 -7.92 -2.75 10.03
CA PRO A 61 -7.76 -4.01 10.77
C PRO A 61 -6.29 -4.31 11.11
N CYS A 62 -5.36 -3.93 10.23
CA CYS A 62 -3.93 -4.10 10.46
C CYS A 62 -3.37 -3.19 11.57
N ALA A 63 -4.00 -2.05 11.84
CA ALA A 63 -3.64 -1.18 12.97
C ALA A 63 -4.15 -1.77 14.29
N LEU A 64 -5.39 -2.28 14.29
CA LEU A 64 -5.99 -2.94 15.48
C LEU A 64 -5.23 -4.20 15.89
N ALA A 65 -4.70 -4.94 14.94
CA ALA A 65 -3.92 -6.16 15.21
C ALA A 65 -2.49 -5.89 15.72
N CYS A 66 -2.01 -4.64 15.73
CA CYS A 66 -0.62 -4.35 16.10
C CYS A 66 -0.48 -4.18 17.62
N PRO A 67 0.21 -5.10 18.33
CA PRO A 67 0.27 -5.07 19.79
C PRO A 67 1.12 -3.92 20.34
N THR A 68 2.07 -3.41 19.54
CA THR A 68 3.01 -2.36 19.97
C THR A 68 2.58 -0.96 19.51
N GLY A 69 1.49 -0.83 18.75
CA GLY A 69 1.10 0.43 18.12
C GLY A 69 2.06 0.90 17.02
N ALA A 70 2.90 0.01 16.48
CA ALA A 70 3.77 0.32 15.34
C ALA A 70 2.95 0.65 14.08
N PHE A 71 1.81 -0.01 13.88
CA PHE A 71 0.79 0.40 12.93
C PHE A 71 -0.25 1.25 13.66
N SER A 72 -0.51 2.43 13.14
CA SER A 72 -1.55 3.33 13.64
C SER A 72 -2.38 3.84 12.46
N GLN A 73 -3.66 4.08 12.69
CA GLN A 73 -4.54 4.59 11.65
C GLN A 73 -4.18 6.05 11.33
N ARG A 74 -4.04 6.35 10.02
CA ARG A 74 -3.84 7.71 9.55
C ARG A 74 -5.19 8.44 9.49
N PRO A 75 -5.29 9.70 9.94
CA PRO A 75 -6.52 10.46 9.75
C PRO A 75 -6.80 10.63 8.24
N GLY A 76 -8.05 10.40 7.82
CA GLY A 76 -8.41 10.38 6.39
C GLY A 76 -7.94 9.13 5.62
N GLY A 77 -7.83 8.00 6.32
CA GLY A 77 -7.59 6.66 5.77
C GLY A 77 -6.13 6.34 5.47
N GLY A 78 -5.77 5.07 5.68
CA GLY A 78 -4.42 4.55 5.54
C GLY A 78 -3.78 4.23 6.89
N VAL A 79 -2.51 3.85 6.85
CA VAL A 79 -1.74 3.51 8.05
C VAL A 79 -0.43 4.27 8.13
N ILE A 80 -0.04 4.62 9.35
CA ILE A 80 1.27 5.17 9.70
C ILE A 80 2.08 4.03 10.32
N VAL A 81 3.27 3.78 9.75
CA VAL A 81 4.17 2.72 10.21
C VAL A 81 5.35 3.32 10.97
N ARG A 82 5.40 3.09 12.28
CA ARG A 82 6.47 3.50 13.18
C ARG A 82 7.46 2.35 13.34
N ARG A 83 8.44 2.28 12.45
CA ARG A 83 9.44 1.19 12.40
C ARG A 83 10.16 0.96 13.73
N LYS A 84 10.42 2.01 14.51
CA LYS A 84 11.08 1.92 15.83
C LYS A 84 10.30 1.11 16.88
N LEU A 85 8.99 1.01 16.75
CA LEU A 85 8.12 0.25 17.67
C LEU A 85 7.81 -1.17 17.15
N CYS A 86 8.25 -1.49 15.94
CA CYS A 86 7.94 -2.77 15.31
C CYS A 86 8.83 -3.86 15.89
N ILE A 87 8.21 -4.89 16.48
CA ILE A 87 8.88 -6.10 16.98
C ILE A 87 8.91 -7.23 15.95
N GLN A 88 8.59 -6.94 14.68
CA GLN A 88 8.67 -7.88 13.56
C GLN A 88 7.80 -9.14 13.70
N CYS A 89 6.72 -9.09 14.49
CA CYS A 89 5.83 -10.23 14.76
C CYS A 89 4.93 -10.65 13.59
N GLY A 90 4.80 -9.84 12.53
CA GLY A 90 3.99 -10.18 11.34
C GLY A 90 2.47 -10.15 11.52
N GLN A 91 1.95 -9.87 12.73
CA GLN A 91 0.50 -9.92 13.03
C GLN A 91 -0.35 -8.93 12.21
N CYS A 92 0.27 -7.89 11.64
CA CYS A 92 -0.42 -6.94 10.75
C CYS A 92 -0.70 -7.50 9.34
N VAL A 93 -0.04 -8.58 8.91
CA VAL A 93 -0.14 -9.12 7.55
C VAL A 93 -1.48 -9.83 7.31
N ALA A 94 -1.81 -10.81 8.15
CA ALA A 94 -2.99 -11.65 7.98
C ALA A 94 -4.34 -10.90 7.99
N PRO A 95 -4.54 -9.83 8.79
CA PRO A 95 -5.78 -9.07 8.80
C PRO A 95 -6.00 -8.17 7.56
N CYS A 96 -5.02 -8.06 6.66
CA CYS A 96 -5.16 -7.20 5.48
C CYS A 96 -6.00 -7.90 4.40
N PRO A 97 -7.23 -7.44 4.10
CA PRO A 97 -8.15 -8.15 3.19
C PRO A 97 -7.68 -8.16 1.73
N VAL A 98 -6.75 -7.27 1.38
CA VAL A 98 -6.19 -7.13 0.03
C VAL A 98 -4.72 -7.53 -0.04
N GLU A 99 -4.18 -8.10 1.04
CA GLU A 99 -2.78 -8.57 1.09
C GLU A 99 -1.76 -7.48 0.70
N ALA A 100 -2.06 -6.22 1.01
CA ALA A 100 -1.20 -5.08 0.67
C ALA A 100 0.07 -5.01 1.54
N ILE A 101 0.07 -5.66 2.69
CA ILE A 101 1.19 -5.69 3.62
C ILE A 101 2.08 -6.89 3.28
N SER A 102 3.37 -6.65 3.05
CA SER A 102 4.36 -7.69 2.85
C SER A 102 5.39 -7.69 3.97
N GLN A 103 5.96 -8.86 4.27
CA GLN A 103 7.04 -9.03 5.22
C GLN A 103 8.25 -9.65 4.51
N ASN A 104 9.45 -9.12 4.75
CA ASN A 104 10.68 -9.71 4.21
C ASN A 104 11.26 -10.80 5.13
N SER A 105 12.33 -11.46 4.68
CA SER A 105 13.04 -12.49 5.46
C SER A 105 13.66 -11.98 6.77
N GLN A 106 13.86 -10.67 6.92
CA GLN A 106 14.35 -10.03 8.13
C GLN A 106 13.21 -9.66 9.10
N GLY A 107 11.96 -9.99 8.77
CA GLY A 107 10.78 -9.67 9.57
C GLY A 107 10.30 -8.22 9.43
N GLU A 108 10.94 -7.40 8.58
CA GLU A 108 10.50 -6.03 8.30
C GLU A 108 9.24 -6.05 7.42
N VAL A 109 8.34 -5.10 7.71
CA VAL A 109 7.04 -4.98 7.08
C VAL A 109 6.97 -3.76 6.15
N PHE A 110 6.34 -3.95 5.00
CA PHE A 110 6.20 -2.95 3.94
C PHE A 110 4.73 -2.82 3.54
N VAL A 111 4.29 -1.57 3.37
CA VAL A 111 2.91 -1.22 3.01
C VAL A 111 2.92 0.12 2.28
N CYS A 112 1.93 0.36 1.42
CA CYS A 112 1.75 1.69 0.83
C CYS A 112 1.47 2.73 1.93
N ILE A 113 2.24 3.81 1.93
CA ILE A 113 2.08 4.96 2.83
C ILE A 113 1.39 6.15 2.13
N HIS A 114 0.78 5.93 0.97
CA HIS A 114 0.13 6.97 0.15
C HIS A 114 1.00 8.20 -0.16
N CYS A 115 2.31 7.99 -0.39
CA CYS A 115 3.24 9.07 -0.76
C CYS A 115 3.09 9.54 -2.22
N GLY A 116 2.44 8.75 -3.08
CA GLY A 116 2.19 9.10 -4.48
C GLY A 116 3.39 9.00 -5.42
N ARG A 117 4.59 8.66 -4.93
CA ARG A 117 5.80 8.59 -5.76
C ARG A 117 5.66 7.65 -6.96
N CYS A 118 4.87 6.58 -6.84
CA CYS A 118 4.60 5.66 -7.93
C CYS A 118 3.84 6.27 -9.11
N VAL A 119 3.09 7.36 -8.90
CA VAL A 119 2.31 8.04 -9.96
C VAL A 119 3.21 8.59 -11.05
N GLU A 120 4.31 9.26 -10.66
CA GLU A 120 5.29 9.84 -11.58
C GLU A 120 6.01 8.79 -12.44
N PHE A 121 6.07 7.53 -11.97
CA PHE A 121 6.77 6.43 -12.63
C PHE A 121 5.82 5.50 -13.40
N CYS A 122 4.54 5.83 -13.50
CA CYS A 122 3.60 5.05 -14.29
C CYS A 122 3.53 5.61 -15.72
N PRO A 123 4.16 4.97 -16.73
CA PRO A 123 4.18 5.51 -18.09
C PRO A 123 2.79 5.57 -18.74
N GLN A 124 1.88 4.70 -18.30
CA GLN A 124 0.50 4.63 -18.78
C GLN A 124 -0.46 5.52 -17.96
N GLY A 125 0.03 6.17 -16.90
CA GLY A 125 -0.82 7.01 -16.04
C GLY A 125 -1.92 6.23 -15.31
N CYS A 126 -1.72 4.95 -15.00
CA CYS A 126 -2.74 4.10 -14.33
C CYS A 126 -3.08 4.54 -12.91
N LEU A 127 -2.23 5.34 -12.28
CA LEU A 127 -2.25 5.69 -10.86
C LEU A 127 -2.56 7.18 -10.68
N ALA A 128 -3.26 7.55 -9.61
CA ALA A 128 -3.58 8.94 -9.29
C ALA A 128 -3.55 9.20 -7.78
N MET A 129 -3.31 10.45 -7.40
CA MET A 129 -3.51 10.91 -6.02
C MET A 129 -4.86 11.62 -5.93
N GLN A 130 -5.77 11.08 -5.13
CA GLN A 130 -7.09 11.66 -4.91
C GLN A 130 -7.14 12.39 -3.57
N GLU A 131 -7.78 13.56 -3.56
CA GLU A 131 -8.09 14.30 -2.34
C GLU A 131 -9.33 13.73 -1.68
N ILE A 132 -9.23 13.50 -0.37
CA ILE A 132 -10.31 12.97 0.45
C ILE A 132 -10.68 14.03 1.46
N VAL A 133 -11.97 14.34 1.44
CA VAL A 133 -12.65 15.15 2.43
C VAL A 133 -12.91 14.24 3.62
N VAL A 134 -12.30 14.53 4.76
CA VAL A 134 -12.58 13.80 6.00
C VAL A 134 -13.89 14.39 6.53
N THR A 135 -15.02 13.80 6.17
CA THR A 135 -16.31 14.15 6.79
C THR A 135 -16.29 13.57 8.19
N ALA A 136 -16.20 14.44 9.20
CA ALA A 136 -16.30 14.08 10.61
C ALA A 136 -17.75 13.75 10.97
N GLU A 137 -18.31 12.68 10.42
CA GLU A 137 -19.61 12.13 10.77
C GLU A 137 -19.42 10.60 10.68
N VAL A 138 -19.43 9.82 11.76
CA VAL A 138 -20.54 9.63 12.68
C VAL A 138 -20.02 9.36 14.10
N LYS A 139 -20.34 10.25 15.04
CA LYS A 139 -20.55 9.91 16.45
C LYS A 139 -22.02 9.51 16.58
N ALA A 140 -22.27 8.28 17.01
CA ALA A 140 -23.46 7.90 17.77
C ALA A 140 -23.05 6.72 18.67
#